data_AF-A0A537WZJ8-F1
#
_entry.id   AF-A0A537WZJ8-F1
#
_cell.length_a   1.000
_cell.length_b   1.000
_cell.length_c   1.000
_cell.angle_alpha   90.00
_cell.angle_beta   90.00
_cell.angle_gamma   90.00
#
_symmetry.space_group_name_H-M   'P 1'
#
loop_
_entity.id
_entity.type
_entity.pdbx_description
1 polymer ?
#
loop_
_entity_poly.entity_id
_entity_poly.type
_entity_poly.pdbx_seq_one_letter_code
_entity_poly.pdbx_strand_id
1 'polypeptide(L)'
;LLGILRAYWRLAKPAAWLFPGRQGDRPISTATLQAACRVAAREADLGKPVTVHTLRHSFATHLLEAGTDIRIIQVLLGHGRLATTAIYTRVATSVIAGTPSPLDRLYLSVTPPA
;
A
#
# COMPACT_ATOMS: atom_id res chain seq x y z
N LEU A 1 8.76 11.17 7.04
CA LEU A 1 7.64 11.82 6.31
C LEU A 1 7.05 13.02 7.04
N LEU A 2 6.56 12.88 8.29
CA LEU A 2 5.93 13.98 9.04
C LEU A 2 6.83 15.23 9.20
N GLY A 3 8.14 15.04 9.36
CA GLY A 3 9.10 16.15 9.39
C GLY A 3 9.12 16.97 8.10
N ILE A 4 9.08 16.32 6.94
CA ILE A 4 9.03 16.97 5.62
C ILE A 4 7.73 17.77 5.47
N LEU A 5 6.59 17.18 5.85
CA LEU A 5 5.29 17.86 5.76
C LEU A 5 5.22 19.09 6.69
N ARG A 6 5.79 19.00 7.89
CA ARG A 6 5.89 20.13 8.82
C ARG A 6 6.81 21.23 8.29
N ALA A 7 7.95 20.87 7.69
CA ALA A 7 8.85 21.83 7.06
C ALA A 7 8.17 22.53 5.89
N TYR A 8 7.50 21.77 5.02
CA TYR A 8 6.67 22.30 3.94
C TYR A 8 5.62 23.28 4.46
N TRP A 9 4.85 22.91 5.49
CA TRP A 9 3.82 23.78 6.06
C TRP A 9 4.39 25.10 6.58
N ARG A 10 5.54 25.05 7.28
CA ARG A 10 6.20 26.25 7.81
C ARG A 10 6.66 27.21 6.71
N LEU A 11 7.12 26.67 5.58
CA LEU A 11 7.63 27.43 4.45
C LEU A 11 6.51 27.96 3.54
N ALA A 12 5.59 27.08 3.13
CA ALA A 12 4.57 27.39 2.14
C ALA A 12 3.32 28.05 2.75
N LYS A 13 3.06 27.84 4.04
CA LYS A 13 1.87 28.31 4.78
C LYS A 13 0.57 28.23 3.94
N PRO A 14 0.22 27.03 3.44
CA PRO A 14 -0.95 26.88 2.60
C PRO A 14 -2.22 27.30 3.35
N ALA A 15 -3.12 28.03 2.66
CA ALA A 15 -4.36 28.54 3.24
C ALA A 15 -5.54 27.57 3.00
N ALA A 16 -6.01 27.48 1.75
CA ALA A 16 -7.21 26.72 1.41
C ALA A 16 -6.94 25.22 1.15
N TRP A 17 -5.81 24.89 0.54
CA TRP A 17 -5.47 23.53 0.12
C TRP A 17 -4.11 23.14 0.67
N LEU A 18 -3.98 21.96 1.30
CA LEU A 18 -2.70 21.47 1.81
C LEU A 18 -1.62 21.41 0.72
N PHE A 19 -2.01 21.07 -0.52
CA PHE A 19 -1.14 21.14 -1.69
C PHE A 19 -1.83 21.98 -2.77
N PRO A 20 -1.51 23.28 -2.87
CA PRO A 20 -2.12 24.17 -3.84
C PRO A 20 -1.58 23.93 -5.26
N GLY A 21 -2.43 24.18 -6.25
CA GLY A 21 -2.03 24.34 -7.65
C GLY A 21 -1.28 25.66 -7.87
N ARG A 22 -0.84 25.90 -9.11
CA ARG A 22 0.05 27.03 -9.47
C ARG A 22 -0.45 28.42 -9.03
N GLN A 23 -1.77 28.65 -9.05
CA GLN A 23 -2.37 29.93 -8.65
C GLN A 23 -2.90 29.95 -7.20
N GLY A 24 -2.82 28.83 -6.46
CA GLY A 24 -3.29 28.76 -5.08
C GLY A 24 -4.80 28.62 -4.87
N ASP A 25 -5.60 28.89 -5.91
CA ASP A 25 -7.06 28.84 -5.91
C ASP A 25 -7.63 27.41 -5.94
N ARG A 26 -6.88 26.48 -6.52
CA ARG A 26 -7.26 25.07 -6.73
C ARG A 26 -6.30 24.12 -6.04
N PRO A 27 -6.72 22.88 -5.74
CA PRO A 27 -5.78 21.85 -5.30
C PRO A 27 -4.82 21.48 -6.44
N ILE A 28 -3.71 20.83 -6.09
CA ILE A 28 -2.78 20.23 -7.06
C ILE A 28 -3.52 19.31 -8.04
N SER A 29 -3.19 19.41 -9.33
CA SER A 29 -3.81 18.58 -10.35
C SER A 29 -3.27 17.14 -10.33
N THR A 30 -4.09 16.19 -10.77
CA THR A 30 -3.67 14.79 -10.95
C THR A 30 -2.52 14.68 -11.94
N ALA A 31 -2.50 15.49 -13.01
CA ALA A 31 -1.42 15.53 -13.99
C ALA A 31 -0.08 15.96 -13.36
N THR A 32 -0.11 16.98 -12.49
CA THR A 32 1.07 17.42 -11.74
C THR A 32 1.61 16.31 -10.84
N LEU A 33 0.72 15.61 -10.13
CA LEU A 33 1.10 14.51 -9.26
C LEU A 33 1.69 13.32 -10.04
N GLN A 34 1.09 12.99 -11.19
CA GLN A 34 1.60 11.94 -12.10
C GLN A 34 2.97 12.33 -12.67
N ALA A 35 3.18 13.59 -13.05
CA ALA A 35 4.48 14.07 -13.51
C ALA A 35 5.55 13.94 -12.40
N ALA A 36 5.22 14.33 -11.16
CA ALA A 36 6.11 14.16 -10.01
C ALA A 36 6.47 12.68 -9.77
N CYS A 37 5.50 11.75 -9.85
CA CYS A 37 5.78 10.32 -9.75
C CYS A 37 6.71 9.82 -10.86
N ARG A 38 6.55 10.28 -12.10
CA ARG A 38 7.43 9.88 -13.22
C ARG A 38 8.86 10.38 -13.03
N VAL A 39 9.03 11.61 -12.54
CA VAL A 39 10.36 12.15 -12.21
C VAL A 39 10.99 11.28 -11.13
N ALA A 40 10.29 11.05 -10.01
CA ALA A 40 10.80 10.22 -8.92
C ALA A 40 11.16 8.79 -9.37
N ALA A 41 10.36 8.19 -10.27
CA ALA A 41 10.64 6.86 -10.81
C ALA A 41 11.90 6.82 -11.68
N ARG A 42 12.15 7.88 -12.46
CA ARG A 42 13.38 8.03 -13.26
C ARG A 42 14.60 8.22 -12.38
N GLU A 43 14.51 9.08 -11.37
CA GLU A 43 15.59 9.31 -10.39
C GLU A 43 15.91 8.04 -9.59
N ALA A 44 14.91 7.18 -9.36
CA ALA A 44 15.08 5.90 -8.68
C ALA A 44 15.48 4.74 -9.64
N ASP A 45 15.78 5.03 -10.91
CA ASP A 45 16.14 4.06 -11.95
C ASP A 45 15.14 2.89 -12.10
N LEU A 46 13.85 3.20 -11.97
CA LEU A 46 12.79 2.20 -12.12
C LEU A 46 12.42 2.03 -13.59
N GLY A 47 12.83 0.91 -14.19
CA GLY A 47 12.52 0.56 -15.59
C GLY A 47 11.05 0.27 -15.90
N LYS A 48 10.15 0.35 -14.90
CA LYS A 48 8.70 0.10 -15.05
C LYS A 48 7.90 1.38 -14.83
N PRO A 49 6.74 1.55 -15.50
CA PRO A 49 5.86 2.68 -15.24
C PRO A 49 5.39 2.71 -13.78
N VAL A 50 5.67 3.82 -13.09
CA VAL A 50 5.19 4.06 -11.73
C VAL A 50 4.19 5.22 -11.74
N THR A 51 3.03 4.96 -11.14
CA THR A 51 1.97 5.95 -10.93
C THR A 51 1.63 6.02 -9.44
N VAL A 52 0.80 6.99 -9.05
CA VAL A 52 0.25 7.09 -7.70
C VAL A 52 -0.48 5.81 -7.28
N HIS A 53 -1.18 5.15 -8.21
CA HIS A 53 -1.85 3.88 -7.95
C HIS A 53 -0.85 2.75 -7.69
N THR A 54 0.29 2.74 -8.39
CA THR A 54 1.38 1.79 -8.12
C THR A 54 1.87 1.91 -6.69
N LEU A 55 2.10 3.14 -6.19
CA LEU A 55 2.53 3.38 -4.82
C LEU A 55 1.48 2.90 -3.79
N ARG A 56 0.20 3.13 -4.07
CA ARG A 56 -0.91 2.64 -3.24
C ARG A 56 -0.96 1.11 -3.19
N HIS A 57 -0.75 0.45 -4.33
CA HIS A 57 -0.68 -1.01 -4.39
C HIS A 57 0.53 -1.52 -3.60
N SER A 58 1.71 -0.91 -3.74
CA SER A 58 2.90 -1.27 -2.96
C SER A 58 2.67 -1.14 -1.45
N PHE A 59 2.03 -0.05 -0.99
CA PHE A 59 1.67 0.10 0.42
C PHE A 59 0.78 -1.05 0.92
N ALA A 60 -0.23 -1.42 0.15
CA ALA A 60 -1.12 -2.52 0.50
C ALA A 60 -0.41 -3.89 0.54
N THR A 61 0.42 -4.17 -0.46
CA THR A 61 1.21 -5.40 -0.52
C THR A 61 2.17 -5.49 0.66
N HIS A 62 2.89 -4.42 1.00
CA HIS A 62 3.81 -4.43 2.15
C HIS A 62 3.08 -4.61 3.49
N LEU A 63 1.89 -4.04 3.67
CA LEU A 63 1.09 -4.30 4.87
C LEU A 63 0.71 -5.79 4.95
N LEU A 64 0.30 -6.37 3.83
CA LEU A 64 -0.09 -7.78 3.79
C LEU A 64 1.11 -8.70 4.04
N GLU A 65 2.26 -8.45 3.41
CA GLU A 65 3.52 -9.16 3.64
C GLU A 65 3.99 -9.09 5.10
N ALA A 66 3.73 -7.96 5.79
CA ALA A 66 3.99 -7.79 7.21
C ALA A 66 2.96 -8.51 8.12
N GLY A 67 2.02 -9.27 7.55
CA GLY A 67 1.00 -10.02 8.28
C GLY A 67 -0.19 -9.18 8.74
N THR A 68 -0.36 -7.95 8.22
CA THR A 68 -1.53 -7.12 8.56
C THR A 68 -2.80 -7.77 8.03
N ASP A 69 -3.84 -7.83 8.86
CA ASP A 69 -5.14 -8.37 8.47
C ASP A 69 -5.70 -7.64 7.24
N ILE A 70 -6.15 -8.41 6.25
CA ILE A 70 -6.70 -7.89 5.00
C ILE A 70 -7.90 -6.94 5.19
N ARG A 71 -8.69 -7.12 6.26
CA ARG A 71 -9.80 -6.23 6.62
C ARG A 71 -9.31 -4.90 7.15
N ILE A 72 -8.19 -4.88 7.90
CA ILE A 72 -7.52 -3.63 8.31
C ILE A 72 -6.99 -2.91 7.06
N ILE A 73 -6.32 -3.63 6.16
CA ILE A 73 -5.82 -3.06 4.89
C ILE A 73 -6.98 -2.47 4.08
N GLN A 74 -8.11 -3.17 3.98
CA GLN A 74 -9.30 -2.70 3.28
C GLN A 74 -9.77 -1.34 3.83
N VAL A 75 -9.86 -1.20 5.16
CA VAL A 75 -10.29 0.03 5.83
C VAL A 75 -9.28 1.15 5.62
N LEU A 76 -7.98 0.88 5.79
CA LEU A 76 -6.91 1.86 5.59
C LEU A 76 -6.87 2.42 4.16
N LEU A 77 -7.20 1.59 3.18
CA LEU A 77 -7.30 2.00 1.79
C LEU A 77 -8.64 2.65 1.47
N GLY A 78 -9.68 2.45 2.27
CA GLY A 78 -11.04 2.93 1.97
C GLY A 78 -11.72 2.16 0.84
N HIS A 79 -11.43 0.85 0.72
CA HIS A 79 -12.06 0.00 -0.29
C HIS A 79 -13.47 -0.41 0.13
N GLY A 80 -14.48 -0.04 -0.68
CA GLY A 80 -15.88 -0.41 -0.42
C GLY A 80 -16.21 -1.89 -0.62
N ARG A 81 -15.35 -2.66 -1.31
CA ARG A 81 -15.52 -4.11 -1.52
C ARG A 81 -14.23 -4.84 -1.13
N LEU A 82 -14.35 -5.97 -0.45
CA LEU A 82 -13.19 -6.77 -0.07
C LEU A 82 -12.45 -7.33 -1.31
N ALA A 83 -13.18 -7.61 -2.40
CA ALA A 83 -12.63 -8.12 -3.65
C ALA A 83 -11.52 -7.23 -4.24
N THR A 84 -11.57 -5.90 -4.08
CA THR A 84 -10.50 -5.00 -4.57
C THR A 84 -9.24 -5.05 -3.70
N THR A 85 -9.35 -5.55 -2.47
CA THR A 85 -8.21 -5.77 -1.55
C THR A 85 -7.66 -7.19 -1.68
N ALA A 86 -8.53 -8.17 -2.00
CA ALA A 86 -8.13 -9.56 -2.24
C ALA A 86 -7.14 -9.72 -3.41
N ILE A 87 -7.05 -8.76 -4.33
CA ILE A 87 -6.04 -8.79 -5.41
C ILE A 87 -4.61 -8.82 -4.84
N TYR A 88 -4.37 -8.27 -3.65
CA TYR A 88 -3.03 -8.26 -3.03
C TYR A 88 -2.60 -9.62 -2.47
N THR A 89 -3.52 -10.54 -2.16
CA THR A 89 -3.19 -11.87 -1.63
C THR A 89 -2.48 -12.76 -2.65
N ARG A 90 -2.67 -12.48 -3.95
CA ARG A 90 -1.97 -13.18 -5.02
C ARG A 90 -0.46 -12.90 -5.02
N VAL A 91 -0.04 -11.76 -4.48
CA VAL A 91 1.36 -11.30 -4.50
C VAL A 91 2.05 -11.58 -3.17
N ALA A 92 1.32 -11.56 -2.05
CA ALA A 92 1.84 -11.87 -0.71
C ALA A 92 1.64 -13.36 -0.34
N THR A 93 2.26 -14.27 -1.09
CA THR A 93 2.11 -15.74 -0.92
C THR A 93 2.67 -16.28 0.40
N SER A 94 3.57 -15.55 1.05
CA SER A 94 4.18 -15.94 2.34
C SER A 94 3.17 -16.06 3.49
N VAL A 95 2.12 -15.24 3.49
CA VAL A 95 1.10 -15.23 4.55
C VAL A 95 0.27 -16.53 4.54
N ILE A 96 -0.05 -17.05 3.35
CA ILE A 96 -0.83 -18.28 3.19
C ILE A 96 -0.01 -19.48 3.64
N ALA A 97 1.29 -19.52 3.29
CA ALA A 97 2.17 -20.62 3.65
C ALA A 97 2.43 -20.74 5.16
N GLY A 98 2.34 -19.64 5.92
CA GLY A 98 2.54 -19.63 7.37
C GLY A 98 1.29 -19.88 8.21
N THR A 99 0.12 -20.03 7.61
CA THR A 99 -1.13 -20.26 8.35
C THR A 99 -1.19 -21.71 8.84
N PRO A 100 -1.15 -21.98 10.15
CA PRO A 100 -1.13 -23.34 10.68
C PRO A 100 -2.41 -24.08 10.28
N SER A 101 -2.29 -25.28 9.72
CA SER A 101 -3.47 -26.08 9.41
C SER A 101 -4.12 -26.55 10.72
N PRO A 102 -5.45 -26.53 10.82
CA PRO A 102 -6.15 -27.21 11.91
C PRO A 102 -5.77 -28.71 12.00
N LEU A 103 -5.41 -29.31 10.87
CA LEU A 103 -4.98 -30.72 10.81
C LEU A 103 -3.59 -30.95 11.43
N ASP A 104 -2.71 -29.95 11.45
CA ASP A 104 -1.40 -30.03 12.10
C ASP A 104 -1.52 -30.17 13.62
N ARG A 105 -2.71 -29.86 14.18
CA ARG A 105 -3.03 -30.03 15.59
C ARG A 105 -3.60 -31.40 15.92
N LEU A 106 -3.91 -32.21 14.91
CA LEU A 106 -4.38 -33.58 15.10
C LEU A 106 -3.18 -34.47 15.38
N TYR A 107 -2.97 -34.83 16.64
CA TYR A 107 -2.07 -35.93 17.00
C TYR A 107 -2.72 -37.25 16.60
N LEU A 108 -2.43 -37.71 15.38
CA LEU A 108 -2.78 -39.06 14.94
C LEU A 108 -1.62 -40.00 15.30
N SER A 109 -1.83 -40.86 16.32
CA SER A 109 -0.94 -41.98 16.57
C SER A 109 -1.16 -43.01 15.45
N VAL A 110 -0.29 -43.02 14.45
CA VAL A 110 -0.27 -44.07 13.42
C VAL A 110 0.46 -45.27 14.00
N THR A 111 -0.29 -46.30 14.39
CA THR A 111 0.29 -47.62 14.73
C THR A 111 0.46 -48.40 13.43
N PRO A 112 1.69 -48.77 13.04
CA PRO A 112 1.89 -49.58 11.84
C PRO A 112 1.30 -50.99 12.03
N PRO A 113 0.75 -51.61 10.96
CA PRO A 113 0.27 -52.99 11.02
C PRO A 113 1.45 -53.96 11.23
N ALA A 114 1.18 -55.04 11.97
CA ALA A 114 2.11 -56.12 12.29
C ALA A 114 2.46 -57.00 11.08
#